data_AF-A0A524IBE1-F1
#
_entry.id   AF-A0A524IBE1-F1
#
_cell.length_a   1.000
_cell.length_b   1.000
_cell.length_c   1.000
_cell.angle_alpha   90.00
_cell.angle_beta   90.00
_cell.angle_gamma   90.00
#
_symmetry.space_group_name_H-M   'P 1'
#
loop_
_entity.id
_entity.type
_entity.pdbx_description
1 polymer ?
#
loop_
_entity_poly.entity_id
_entity_poly.type
_entity_poly.pdbx_seq_one_letter_code
_entity_poly.pdbx_strand_id
1 'polypeptide(L)' 'MNRKRQIHDGIAGGLITLGVLLGVYVNPAWLWLPGILGVTLLQSGFTGFCPVYYILDQTCPDK' A
#
# COMPACT_ATOMS: atom_id res chain seq x y z
N MET A 1 -20.75 -1.93 3.50
CA MET A 1 -19.40 -1.99 2.87
C MET A 1 -18.67 -0.70 3.20
N ASN A 2 -17.52 -0.77 3.87
CA ASN A 2 -16.79 0.39 4.39
C ASN A 2 -15.94 1.05 3.29
N ARG A 3 -16.35 2.24 2.82
CA ARG A 3 -15.66 3.00 1.76
C ARG A 3 -14.17 3.24 2.07
N LYS A 4 -13.78 3.34 3.35
CA LYS A 4 -12.37 3.37 3.81
C LYS A 4 -11.54 2.17 3.33
N ARG A 5 -12.09 0.94 3.36
CA ARG A 5 -11.33 -0.27 2.94
C ARG A 5 -11.10 -0.30 1.44
N GLN A 6 -12.10 0.09 0.64
CA GLN A 6 -11.98 0.12 -0.82
C GLN A 6 -10.93 1.12 -1.30
N ILE A 7 -10.81 2.26 -0.62
CA ILE A 7 -9.77 3.26 -0.92
C ILE A 7 -8.38 2.71 -0.54
N HIS A 8 -8.27 2.02 0.59
CA HIS A 8 -7.02 1.37 0.99
C HIS A 8 -6.56 0.33 -0.04
N ASP A 9 -7.43 -0.58 -0.46
CA ASP A 9 -7.10 -1.62 -1.44
C ASP A 9 -6.69 -1.02 -2.80
N GLY A 10 -7.36 0.07 -3.22
CA GLY A 10 -7.02 0.80 -4.44
C GLY A 10 -5.67 1.49 -4.38
N ILE A 11 -5.34 2.15 -3.27
CA ILE A 11 -4.03 2.81 -3.09
C ILE A 11 -2.91 1.78 -2.97
N ALA A 12 -3.11 0.71 -2.19
CA ALA A 12 -2.13 -0.36 -2.02
C ALA A 12 -1.83 -1.06 -3.35
N GLY A 13 -2.87 -1.45 -4.09
CA GLY A 13 -2.73 -2.08 -5.39
C GLY A 13 -2.07 -1.16 -6.43
N GLY A 14 -2.46 0.12 -6.47
CA GLY A 14 -1.87 1.11 -7.36
C GLY A 14 -0.38 1.34 -7.09
N LEU A 15 0.01 1.48 -5.81
CA LEU A 15 1.39 1.71 -5.40
C LEU A 15 2.29 0.51 -5.73
N ILE A 16 1.81 -0.73 -5.49
CA ILE A 16 2.55 -1.95 -5.86
C ILE A 16 2.70 -2.05 -7.37
N THR A 17 1.62 -1.85 -8.12
CA THR A 17 1.64 -1.97 -9.59
C THR A 17 2.61 -0.94 -10.20
N LEU A 18 2.56 0.30 -9.72
CA LEU A 18 3.48 1.36 -10.15
C LEU A 18 4.95 1.02 -9.80
N GLY A 19 5.19 0.50 -8.59
CA GLY A 19 6.52 0.10 -8.14
C GLY A 19 7.10 -1.07 -8.94
N VAL A 20 6.28 -2.07 -9.29
CA VAL A 20 6.67 -3.18 -10.15
C VAL A 20 6.95 -2.69 -11.57
N LEU A 21 6.10 -1.81 -12.12
CA LEU A 21 6.32 -1.23 -13.44
C LEU A 21 7.69 -0.52 -13.49
N LEU A 22 7.98 0.33 -12.51
CA LEU A 22 9.27 1.02 -12.43
C LEU A 22 10.46 0.05 -12.31
N GLY A 23 10.31 -1.01 -11.53
CA GLY A 23 11.34 -2.06 -11.38
C GLY A 23 11.64 -2.79 -12.69
N VAL A 24 10.62 -3.01 -13.54
CA VAL A 24 10.80 -3.63 -14.86
C VAL A 24 11.39 -2.64 -15.86
N TYR A 25 10.97 -1.36 -15.84
CA TYR A 25 11.36 -0.38 -16.86
C TYR A 25 12.72 0.29 -16.63
N VAL A 26 13.23 0.36 -15.39
CA VAL A 26 14.47 1.09 -15.10
C VAL A 26 15.58 0.20 -14.55
N ASN A 27 15.32 -0.58 -13.49
CA ASN A 27 16.31 -1.50 -12.94
C ASN A 27 15.65 -2.53 -12.01
N PRO A 28 15.90 -3.84 -12.13
CA PRO A 28 15.38 -4.87 -11.23
C PRO A 28 15.69 -4.64 -9.74
N ALA A 29 16.72 -3.86 -9.41
CA ALA A 29 16.97 -3.43 -8.02
C ALA A 29 15.80 -2.65 -7.41
N TRP A 30 14.93 -2.03 -8.22
CA TRP A 30 13.75 -1.32 -7.73
C TRP A 30 12.64 -2.23 -7.22
N LEU A 31 12.69 -3.53 -7.49
CA LEU A 31 11.71 -4.50 -6.97
C LEU A 31 11.74 -4.63 -5.44
N TRP A 32 12.82 -4.17 -4.79
CA TRP A 32 12.88 -4.07 -3.34
C TRP A 32 11.83 -3.12 -2.76
N LEU A 33 11.45 -2.04 -3.47
CA LEU A 33 10.40 -1.11 -3.03
C LEU A 33 9.01 -1.79 -2.93
N PRO A 34 8.44 -2.34 -4.02
CA PRO A 34 7.16 -3.06 -3.94
C PRO A 34 7.28 -4.33 -3.09
N GLY A 35 8.47 -4.94 -2.97
CA GLY A 35 8.71 -6.08 -2.08
C GLY A 35 8.54 -5.73 -0.59
N ILE A 36 9.21 -4.69 -0.11
CA ILE A 36 9.11 -4.22 1.29
C ILE A 36 7.70 -3.72 1.59
N LEU A 37 7.08 -2.98 0.65
CA LEU A 37 5.69 -2.53 0.76
C LEU A 37 4.72 -3.72 0.82
N GLY A 38 4.93 -4.74 -0.01
CA GLY A 38 4.15 -5.98 -0.01
C GLY A 38 4.25 -6.75 1.30
N VAL A 39 5.46 -6.88 1.87
CA VAL A 39 5.66 -7.50 3.20
C VAL A 39 4.93 -6.71 4.27
N THR A 40 4.99 -5.38 4.24
CA THR A 40 4.28 -4.52 5.20
C THR A 40 2.76 -4.64 5.07
N LEU A 41 2.24 -4.78 3.86
CA LEU A 41 0.81 -5.02 3.61
C LEU A 41 0.37 -6.41 4.08
N LEU A 42 1.20 -7.43 3.87
CA LEU A 42 1.00 -8.77 4.43
C LEU A 42 0.95 -8.70 5.96
N GLN A 43 1.92 -8.03 6.56
CA GLN A 43 2.00 -7.85 8.01
C GLN A 43 0.79 -7.08 8.56
N SER A 44 0.30 -6.07 7.84
CA SER A 44 -0.94 -5.34 8.17
C SER A 44 -2.17 -6.26 8.18
N GLY A 45 -2.25 -7.24 7.27
CA GLY A 45 -3.31 -8.25 7.29
C GLY A 45 -3.31 -9.13 8.54
N PHE A 46 -2.14 -9.38 9.14
CA PHE A 46 -1.99 -10.21 10.34
C PHE A 46 -2.00 -9.41 11.65
N THR A 47 -1.36 -8.24 11.68
CA THR A 47 -1.16 -7.42 12.89
C THR A 47 -2.13 -6.23 12.97
N GLY A 48 -2.86 -5.92 11.90
CA GLY A 48 -3.83 -4.81 11.85
C GLY A 48 -3.20 -3.41 11.79
N PHE A 49 -1.87 -3.31 11.74
CA PHE A 49 -1.14 -2.05 11.76
C PHE A 49 -0.75 -1.65 10.33
N CYS A 50 -1.62 -0.91 9.63
CA CYS A 50 -1.28 -0.34 8.33
C CYS A 50 -0.95 1.15 8.46
N PRO A 51 0.28 1.61 8.15
CA PRO A 51 0.62 3.03 8.11
C PRO A 51 -0.31 3.83 7.18
N VAL A 52 -0.78 3.18 6.11
CA VAL A 52 -1.74 3.75 5.15
C VAL A 52 -3.07 4.09 5.81
N TYR A 53 -3.54 3.27 6.75
CA TYR A 53 -4.78 3.53 7.48
C TYR A 53 -4.64 4.77 8.38
N TYR A 54 -3.48 4.95 9.01
CA TYR A 54 -3.17 6.11 9.84
C TYR A 54 -3.15 7.41 9.02
N ILE A 55 -2.54 7.36 7.83
CA ILE A 55 -2.50 8.50 6.91
C ILE A 55 -3.92 8.83 6.38
N LEU A 56 -4.70 7.82 6.00
CA LEU A 56 -6.08 7.98 5.53
C LEU A 56 -7.01 8.52 6.62
N ASP A 57 -6.84 8.08 7.86
CA ASP A 57 -7.59 8.61 9.00
C ASP A 57 -7.27 10.07 9.28
N GLN A 58 -5.99 10.44 9.10
CA GLN A 58 -5.54 11.81 9.31
C GLN A 58 -5.92 12.77 8.17
N THR A 59 -5.95 12.31 6.91
CA THR A 59 -6.33 13.14 5.75
C THR A 59 -7.83 13.18 5.49
N CYS A 60 -8.57 12.15 5.88
CA CYS A 60 -10.03 12.12 5.90
C CYS A 60 -10.50 11.84 7.33
N PRO A 61 -10.61 12.89 8.18
CA PRO A 61 -11.22 12.77 9.49
C PRO A 61 -12.66 12.27 9.34
N ASP A 62 -12.85 11.01 9.71
CA ASP A 62 -14.14 10.32 9.74
C ASP A 62 -14.80 10.72 11.05
N LYS A 63 -15.55 11.81 11.01
CA LYS A 63 -16.43 12.29 12.08
C LYS A 63 -17.57 11.33 12.35
#